data_AF-A0A820U5B1-F1
#
_entry.id   AF-A0A820U5B1-F1
#
_cell.length_a   1.000
_cell.length_b   1.000
_cell.length_c   1.000
_cell.angle_alpha   90.00
_cell.angle_beta   90.00
_cell.angle_gamma   90.00
#
_symmetry.space_group_name_H-M   'P 1'
#
loop_
_entity.id
_entity.type
_entity.pdbx_description
1 polymer ?
#
loop_
_entity_poly.entity_id
_entity_poly.type
_entity_poly.pdbx_seq_one_letter_code
_entity_poly.pdbx_strand_id
1 'polypeptide(L)'
;MDLSGVDKEFIEARRRSLKRYLQILCRHPTIYDTDIIKFFLTFQGTSCADNMKATYKNVLDEFSSESQSSLNSNDNIEKHGEDSDGIQMFRISQTHISFLHQQFNQIRGYLKSINEKNFKNANDFANIEKTLQTIGSDSTSIDRWATGPNDYWPTIQVGLSNLPVEIDAISERINEQYKRDDEVINDHFDLLIELLQGYTDLCKRFDDALQIEQKAIQKANNQQKRSSTATDTSSK
;
A
#
# COMPACT_ATOMS: atom_id res chain seq x y z
N MET A 1 -24.58 -7.95 17.22
CA MET A 1 -23.96 -7.09 16.18
C MET A 1 -22.78 -6.44 16.84
N ASP A 2 -21.60 -7.04 16.69
CA ASP A 2 -20.45 -6.81 17.54
C ASP A 2 -19.60 -5.64 17.00
N LEU A 3 -19.97 -4.42 17.37
CA LEU A 3 -19.27 -3.18 16.98
C LEU A 3 -17.82 -3.11 17.50
N SER A 4 -17.45 -3.96 18.46
CA SER A 4 -16.13 -3.94 19.10
C SER A 4 -15.00 -4.54 18.25
N GLY A 5 -15.33 -5.43 17.31
CA GLY A 5 -14.35 -6.11 16.44
C GLY A 5 -13.91 -5.25 15.25
N VAL A 6 -14.87 -4.56 14.62
CA VAL A 6 -14.63 -3.70 13.44
C VAL A 6 -13.72 -2.52 13.79
N ASP A 7 -13.89 -1.93 14.97
CA ASP A 7 -13.03 -0.84 15.43
C ASP A 7 -11.59 -1.31 15.68
N LYS A 8 -11.39 -2.53 16.20
CA LYS A 8 -10.05 -3.07 16.43
C LYS A 8 -9.31 -3.38 15.13
N GLU A 9 -10.00 -4.01 14.17
CA GLU A 9 -9.43 -4.32 12.86
C GLU A 9 -9.08 -3.05 12.09
N PHE A 10 -9.96 -2.04 12.13
CA PHE A 10 -9.70 -0.74 11.53
C PHE A 10 -8.50 -0.02 12.18
N ILE A 11 -8.45 0.02 13.51
CA ILE A 11 -7.33 0.64 14.25
C ILE A 11 -6.01 -0.07 13.91
N GLU A 12 -6.02 -1.40 13.85
CA GLU A 12 -4.82 -2.18 13.52
C GLU A 12 -4.38 -1.97 12.07
N ALA A 13 -5.31 -1.98 11.11
CA ALA A 13 -5.01 -1.67 9.71
C ALA A 13 -4.40 -0.27 9.56
N ARG A 14 -4.97 0.72 10.25
CA ARG A 14 -4.44 2.09 10.28
C ARG A 14 -3.05 2.15 10.90
N ARG A 15 -2.82 1.46 12.02
CA ARG A 15 -1.52 1.40 12.71
C ARG A 15 -0.44 0.79 11.79
N ARG A 16 -0.75 -0.31 11.10
CA ARG A 16 0.17 -0.96 10.15
C ARG A 16 0.51 -0.04 8.97
N SER A 17 -0.49 0.61 8.37
CA SER A 17 -0.26 1.57 7.28
C SER A 17 0.58 2.77 7.71
N LEU A 18 0.29 3.37 8.88
CA LEU A 18 1.09 4.48 9.41
C LEU A 18 2.54 4.07 9.69
N LYS A 19 2.76 2.86 10.22
CA LYS A 19 4.10 2.32 10.45
C LYS A 19 4.89 2.20 9.13
N ARG A 20 4.28 1.66 8.08
CA ARG A 20 4.90 1.53 6.76
C ARG A 20 5.18 2.90 6.14
N TYR A 21 4.23 3.83 6.23
CA TYR A 21 4.41 5.21 5.77
C TYR A 21 5.62 5.88 6.43
N LEU A 22 5.71 5.82 7.77
CA LEU A 22 6.86 6.36 8.50
C LEU A 22 8.17 5.64 8.15
N GLN A 23 8.13 4.33 7.91
CA GLN A 23 9.29 3.56 7.46
C GLN A 23 9.79 4.03 6.08
N ILE A 24 8.89 4.37 5.15
CA ILE A 24 9.25 4.95 3.85
C ILE A 24 9.95 6.30 4.06
N LEU A 25 9.34 7.21 4.84
CA LEU A 25 9.88 8.54 5.09
C LEU A 25 11.27 8.49 5.75
N CYS A 26 11.43 7.65 6.77
CA CYS A 26 12.69 7.55 7.53
C CYS A 26 13.80 6.82 6.78
N ARG A 27 13.51 6.11 5.69
CA ARG A 27 14.52 5.46 4.85
C ARG A 27 14.88 6.28 3.62
N HIS A 28 14.09 7.30 3.29
CA HIS A 28 14.34 8.12 2.12
C HIS A 28 15.54 9.06 2.39
N PRO A 29 16.59 9.05 1.55
CA PRO A 29 17.86 9.70 1.84
C PRO A 29 17.72 11.22 2.05
N THR A 30 16.81 11.87 1.31
CA THR A 30 16.60 13.32 1.41
C THR A 30 15.59 13.71 2.48
N ILE A 31 14.62 12.83 2.80
CA ILE A 31 13.49 13.19 3.68
C ILE A 31 13.83 12.91 5.14
N TYR A 32 14.56 11.82 5.41
CA TYR A 32 14.93 11.40 6.76
C TYR A 32 15.61 12.50 7.57
N ASP A 33 16.50 13.28 6.94
CA ASP A 33 17.29 14.29 7.63
C ASP A 33 16.60 15.67 7.74
N THR A 34 15.38 15.81 7.21
CA THR A 34 14.66 17.08 7.24
C THR A 34 14.24 17.48 8.65
N ASP A 35 14.30 18.78 8.93
CA ASP A 35 13.89 19.34 10.23
C ASP A 35 12.41 19.06 10.54
N ILE A 36 11.57 18.93 9.50
CA ILE A 36 10.15 18.58 9.63
C ILE A 36 9.99 17.17 10.22
N ILE A 37 10.71 16.17 9.69
CA ILE A 37 10.62 14.78 10.17
C ILE A 37 11.22 14.66 11.57
N LYS A 38 12.38 15.29 11.81
CA LYS A 38 12.99 15.34 13.15
C LYS A 38 12.03 15.96 14.16
N PHE A 39 11.44 17.12 13.84
CA PHE A 39 10.45 17.78 14.69
C PHE A 39 9.25 16.87 14.96
N PHE A 40 8.66 16.26 13.93
CA PHE A 40 7.51 15.38 14.09
C PHE A 40 7.79 14.19 15.03
N LEU A 41 9.00 13.62 14.96
CA LEU A 41 9.37 12.46 15.78
C LEU A 41 9.81 12.83 17.20
N THR A 42 10.37 14.04 17.41
CA THR A 42 10.89 14.46 18.73
C THR A 42 10.01 15.45 19.47
N PHE A 43 8.92 15.94 18.88
CA PHE A 43 8.05 16.92 19.51
C PHE A 43 7.42 16.36 20.79
N GLN A 44 7.63 17.08 21.89
CA GLN A 44 7.01 16.80 23.18
C GLN A 44 6.09 17.97 23.52
N GLY A 45 4.78 17.74 23.49
CA GLY A 45 3.78 18.75 23.79
C GLY A 45 2.40 18.41 23.23
N THR A 46 1.43 19.27 23.51
CA THR A 46 0.10 19.19 22.91
C THR A 46 0.08 19.89 21.55
N SER A 47 -0.76 19.41 20.63
CA SER A 47 -0.98 20.04 19.32
C SER A 47 0.26 20.13 18.41
N CYS A 48 0.92 19.00 18.18
CA CYS A 48 2.04 18.89 17.23
C CYS A 48 1.70 19.45 15.84
N ALA A 49 0.49 19.20 15.34
CA ALA A 49 0.05 19.62 14.02
C ALA A 49 0.02 21.15 13.86
N ASP A 50 -0.47 21.88 14.87
CA ASP A 50 -0.58 23.35 14.82
C ASP A 50 0.81 24.00 14.90
N ASN A 51 1.68 23.47 15.76
CA ASN A 51 3.06 23.93 15.86
C ASN A 51 3.84 23.66 14.57
N MET A 52 3.69 22.47 13.98
CA MET A 52 4.35 22.13 12.72
C MET A 52 3.88 23.05 11.58
N LYS A 53 2.58 23.33 11.50
CA LYS A 53 2.03 24.30 10.53
C LYS A 53 2.55 25.72 10.74
N ALA A 54 2.74 26.15 11.99
CA ALA A 54 3.26 27.48 12.29
C ALA A 54 4.75 27.60 11.92
N THR A 55 5.56 26.60 12.27
CA THR A 55 7.01 26.60 12.05
C THR A 55 7.39 26.42 10.57
N TYR A 56 6.68 25.55 9.86
CA TYR A 56 7.04 25.16 8.48
C TYR A 56 6.06 25.70 7.43
N LYS A 57 5.28 26.74 7.76
CA LYS A 57 4.26 27.34 6.88
C LYS A 57 4.78 27.78 5.50
N ASN A 58 6.06 28.15 5.44
CA ASN A 58 6.71 28.74 4.26
C ASN A 58 7.73 27.80 3.61
N VAL A 59 7.73 26.50 3.95
CA VAL A 59 8.54 25.53 3.21
C VAL A 59 7.93 25.43 1.82
N LEU A 60 8.61 26.04 0.85
CA LEU A 60 8.20 26.05 -0.55
C LEU A 60 8.19 24.61 -1.07
N ASP A 61 7.17 24.29 -1.86
CA ASP A 61 7.07 23.01 -2.56
C ASP A 61 8.32 22.81 -3.45
N GLU A 62 8.77 21.56 -3.56
CA GLU A 62 10.04 21.18 -4.20
C GLU A 62 10.13 21.65 -5.65
N PHE A 63 8.98 21.82 -6.33
CA PHE A 63 8.88 22.33 -7.70
C PHE A 63 8.54 23.82 -7.82
N SER A 64 8.23 24.49 -6.70
CA SER A 64 7.86 25.92 -6.70
C SER A 64 9.05 26.87 -6.61
N SER A 65 10.21 26.42 -6.10
CA SER A 65 11.40 27.28 -5.94
C SER A 65 12.30 27.29 -7.19
N GLU A 66 12.53 26.15 -7.82
CA GLU A 66 13.44 26.04 -8.97
C GLU A 66 12.83 26.55 -10.27
N SER A 67 11.51 26.43 -10.45
CA SER A 67 10.79 26.99 -11.61
C SER A 67 10.78 28.54 -11.65
N GLN A 68 11.09 29.21 -10.53
CA GLN A 68 11.32 30.66 -10.46
C GLN A 68 12.81 31.03 -10.49
N SER A 69 13.70 30.10 -10.13
CA SER A 69 15.15 30.32 -10.14
C SER A 69 15.72 30.26 -11.57
N SER A 70 15.11 29.47 -12.47
CA SER A 70 15.45 29.43 -13.90
C SER A 70 15.05 30.70 -14.66
N LEU A 71 14.14 31.52 -14.11
CA LEU A 71 13.70 32.79 -14.71
C LEU A 71 14.63 33.97 -14.42
N ASN A 72 15.48 33.89 -13.39
CA ASN A 72 16.37 35.00 -12.99
C ASN A 72 17.85 34.77 -13.34
N SER A 73 18.22 33.59 -13.84
CA SER A 73 19.53 33.37 -14.44
C SER A 73 19.44 33.62 -15.95
N ASN A 74 19.91 34.80 -16.39
CA ASN A 74 20.12 35.17 -17.80
C ASN A 74 21.13 34.28 -18.56
N ASP A 75 21.45 33.08 -18.05
CA ASP A 75 22.50 32.21 -18.59
C ASP A 75 22.03 30.80 -18.99
N ASN A 76 20.74 30.44 -18.92
CA ASN A 76 20.30 29.08 -19.27
C ASN A 76 18.94 28.96 -20.00
N ILE A 77 18.49 30.02 -20.69
CA ILE A 77 17.23 29.99 -21.46
C ILE A 77 17.31 29.06 -22.70
N GLU A 78 18.46 28.46 -23.01
CA GLU A 78 18.60 27.45 -24.07
C GLU A 78 18.52 25.98 -23.58
N LYS A 79 18.34 25.67 -22.29
CA LYS A 79 18.45 24.25 -21.83
C LYS A 79 17.20 23.55 -21.30
N HIS A 80 16.10 24.24 -21.01
CA HIS A 80 14.87 23.55 -20.56
C HIS A 80 13.87 23.27 -21.70
N GLY A 81 14.16 23.73 -22.91
CA GLY A 81 13.40 23.41 -24.12
C GLY A 81 13.96 22.24 -24.94
N GLU A 82 15.14 21.71 -24.62
CA GLU A 82 15.92 20.88 -25.57
C GLU A 82 16.42 19.51 -25.11
N ASP A 83 16.11 19.02 -23.91
CA ASP A 83 16.26 17.58 -23.63
C ASP A 83 14.92 16.87 -23.85
N SER A 84 14.47 16.84 -25.11
CA SER A 84 13.37 15.97 -25.57
C SER A 84 13.53 14.55 -25.01
N ASP A 85 14.78 14.07 -24.95
CA ASP A 85 15.14 12.77 -24.43
C ASP A 85 14.87 12.65 -22.92
N GLY A 86 15.17 13.67 -22.11
CA GLY A 86 14.95 13.63 -20.65
C GLY A 86 13.46 13.59 -20.28
N ILE A 87 12.65 14.43 -20.92
CA ILE A 87 11.19 14.42 -20.74
C ILE A 87 10.62 13.09 -21.26
N GLN A 88 11.11 12.58 -22.38
CA GLN A 88 10.69 11.29 -22.92
C GLN A 88 11.03 10.13 -21.98
N MET A 89 12.23 10.09 -21.41
CA MET A 89 12.63 9.07 -20.43
C MET A 89 11.77 9.13 -19.15
N PHE A 90 11.43 10.34 -18.70
CA PHE A 90 10.48 10.52 -17.59
C PHE A 90 9.10 9.94 -17.93
N ARG A 91 8.57 10.19 -19.14
CA ARG A 91 7.28 9.63 -19.61
C ARG A 91 7.31 8.10 -19.66
N ILE A 92 8.41 7.52 -20.11
CA ILE A 92 8.61 6.07 -20.10
C ILE A 92 8.61 5.53 -18.66
N SER A 93 9.34 6.17 -17.75
CA SER A 93 9.36 5.81 -16.33
C SER A 93 7.97 5.89 -15.68
N GLN A 94 7.22 6.96 -15.93
CA GLN A 94 5.85 7.14 -15.42
C GLN A 94 4.91 6.01 -15.87
N THR A 95 5.00 5.65 -17.15
CA THR A 95 4.23 4.54 -17.73
C THR A 95 4.61 3.21 -17.07
N HIS A 96 5.92 2.97 -16.92
CA HIS A 96 6.42 1.75 -16.29
C HIS A 96 5.98 1.63 -14.83
N ILE A 97 6.01 2.71 -14.07
CA ILE A 97 5.63 2.68 -12.65
C ILE A 97 4.13 2.55 -12.46
N SER A 98 3.32 3.17 -13.33
CA SER A 98 1.87 2.93 -13.36
C SER A 98 1.56 1.46 -13.66
N PHE A 99 2.29 0.85 -14.60
CA PHE A 99 2.19 -0.57 -14.89
C PHE A 99 2.55 -1.44 -13.68
N LEU A 100 3.72 -1.21 -13.06
CA LEU A 100 4.15 -1.96 -11.88
C LEU A 100 3.12 -1.82 -10.74
N HIS A 101 2.65 -0.60 -10.46
CA HIS A 101 1.64 -0.35 -9.44
C HIS A 101 0.37 -1.17 -9.70
N GLN A 102 -0.11 -1.22 -10.95
CA GLN A 102 -1.25 -2.05 -11.31
C GLN A 102 -0.98 -3.56 -11.10
N GLN A 103 0.19 -4.06 -11.52
CA GLN A 103 0.53 -5.48 -11.38
C GLN A 103 0.66 -5.88 -9.91
N PHE A 104 1.28 -5.05 -9.08
CA PHE A 104 1.39 -5.33 -7.64
C PHE A 104 0.05 -5.29 -6.92
N ASN A 105 -0.86 -4.39 -7.31
CA ASN A 105 -2.23 -4.40 -6.80
C ASN A 105 -2.99 -5.69 -7.20
N GLN A 106 -2.77 -6.22 -8.40
CA GLN A 106 -3.34 -7.51 -8.80
C GLN A 106 -2.79 -8.66 -7.96
N ILE A 107 -1.46 -8.73 -7.76
CA ILE A 107 -0.82 -9.72 -6.90
C ILE A 107 -1.38 -9.63 -5.47
N ARG A 108 -1.53 -8.42 -4.94
CA ARG A 108 -2.13 -8.20 -3.61
C ARG A 108 -3.57 -8.72 -3.53
N GLY A 109 -4.35 -8.55 -4.59
CA GLY A 109 -5.69 -9.15 -4.70
C GLY A 109 -5.67 -10.68 -4.63
N TYR A 110 -4.74 -11.33 -5.34
CA TYR A 110 -4.57 -12.78 -5.27
C TYR A 110 -4.15 -13.24 -3.87
N LEU A 111 -3.22 -12.54 -3.22
CA LEU A 111 -2.79 -12.85 -1.85
C LEU A 111 -3.92 -12.71 -0.84
N LYS A 112 -4.76 -11.66 -0.94
CA LYS A 112 -5.97 -11.53 -0.10
C LYS A 112 -6.91 -12.72 -0.29
N SER A 113 -7.16 -13.10 -1.54
CA SER A 113 -8.02 -14.24 -1.86
C SER A 113 -7.47 -15.56 -1.31
N ILE A 114 -6.15 -15.78 -1.37
CA ILE A 114 -5.50 -16.94 -0.76
C ILE A 114 -5.68 -16.92 0.76
N ASN A 115 -5.47 -15.76 1.38
CA ASN A 115 -5.58 -15.64 2.83
C ASN A 115 -7.02 -15.90 3.34
N GLU A 116 -8.02 -15.35 2.66
CA GLU A 116 -9.43 -15.62 2.95
C GLU A 116 -9.79 -17.10 2.79
N LYS A 117 -9.22 -17.78 1.79
CA LYS A 117 -9.39 -19.22 1.60
C LYS A 117 -8.73 -20.01 2.71
N ASN A 118 -7.51 -19.66 3.11
CA ASN A 118 -6.83 -20.34 4.22
C ASN A 118 -7.60 -20.19 5.53
N PHE A 119 -8.14 -19.01 5.81
CA PHE A 119 -9.02 -18.81 6.97
C PHE A 119 -10.27 -19.71 6.93
N LYS A 120 -10.93 -19.81 5.78
CA LYS A 120 -12.08 -20.72 5.61
C LYS A 120 -11.67 -22.19 5.76
N ASN A 121 -10.57 -22.59 5.14
CA ASN A 121 -10.04 -23.96 5.21
C ASN A 121 -9.74 -24.36 6.66
N ALA A 122 -9.10 -23.49 7.45
CA ALA A 122 -8.84 -23.76 8.87
C ALA A 122 -10.15 -24.00 9.65
N ASN A 123 -11.18 -23.18 9.41
CA ASN A 123 -12.49 -23.37 10.02
C ASN A 123 -13.16 -24.69 9.58
N ASP A 124 -13.04 -25.05 8.30
CA ASP A 124 -13.57 -26.31 7.79
C ASP A 124 -12.88 -27.52 8.44
N PHE A 125 -11.55 -27.51 8.59
CA PHE A 125 -10.82 -28.55 9.32
C PHE A 125 -11.25 -28.64 10.79
N ALA A 126 -11.44 -27.50 11.48
CA ALA A 126 -11.96 -27.48 12.84
C ALA A 126 -13.39 -28.05 12.94
N ASN A 127 -14.22 -27.88 11.91
CA ASN A 127 -15.56 -28.48 11.86
C ASN A 127 -15.51 -29.99 11.56
N ILE A 128 -14.58 -30.43 10.71
CA ILE A 128 -14.32 -31.86 10.45
C ILE A 128 -13.89 -32.55 11.75
N GLU A 129 -12.96 -31.95 12.48
CA GLU A 129 -12.48 -32.45 13.78
C GLU A 129 -13.65 -32.69 14.76
N LYS A 130 -14.49 -31.67 14.97
CA LYS A 130 -15.68 -31.76 15.85
C LYS A 130 -16.66 -32.83 15.39
N THR A 131 -16.85 -32.96 14.08
CA THR A 131 -17.72 -33.98 13.50
C THR A 131 -17.17 -35.38 13.77
N LEU A 132 -15.86 -35.59 13.57
CA LEU A 132 -15.20 -36.86 13.87
C LEU A 132 -15.26 -37.21 15.35
N GLN A 133 -15.05 -36.25 16.25
CA GLN A 133 -15.22 -36.44 17.69
C GLN A 133 -16.66 -36.85 18.03
N THR A 134 -17.65 -36.18 17.44
CA THR A 134 -19.08 -36.50 17.64
C THR A 134 -19.37 -37.94 17.23
N ILE A 135 -18.92 -38.36 16.03
CA ILE A 135 -19.14 -39.73 15.52
C ILE A 135 -18.38 -40.75 16.39
N GLY A 136 -17.12 -40.48 16.74
CA GLY A 136 -16.30 -41.37 17.58
C GLY A 136 -16.86 -41.56 18.98
N SER A 137 -17.55 -40.55 19.52
CA SER A 137 -18.20 -40.58 20.84
C SER A 137 -19.63 -41.12 20.82
N ASP A 138 -20.15 -41.57 19.67
CA ASP A 138 -21.53 -42.05 19.55
C ASP A 138 -21.78 -43.27 20.45
N SER A 139 -22.64 -43.10 21.45
CA SER A 139 -23.02 -44.15 22.38
C SER A 139 -24.31 -44.88 21.97
N THR A 140 -24.78 -44.70 20.73
CA THR A 140 -25.99 -45.35 20.23
C THR A 140 -25.85 -46.87 20.34
N SER A 141 -26.79 -47.51 21.04
CA SER A 141 -26.81 -48.96 21.18
C SER A 141 -27.13 -49.61 19.84
N ILE A 142 -26.16 -50.34 19.27
CA ILE A 142 -26.33 -51.04 18.00
C ILE A 142 -26.88 -52.44 18.28
N ASP A 143 -28.09 -52.72 17.80
CA ASP A 143 -28.72 -54.03 17.94
C ASP A 143 -28.08 -55.07 17.00
N ARG A 144 -28.13 -56.35 17.39
CA ARG A 144 -27.62 -57.48 16.58
C ARG A 144 -28.26 -57.60 15.20
N TRP A 145 -29.43 -57.00 14.99
CA TRP A 145 -30.06 -56.86 13.68
C TRP A 145 -29.23 -56.00 12.72
N ALA A 146 -28.53 -54.98 13.21
CA ALA A 146 -27.80 -54.00 12.40
C ALA A 146 -26.38 -54.46 12.02
N THR A 147 -25.68 -55.19 12.89
CA THR A 147 -24.28 -55.63 12.66
C THR A 147 -24.11 -57.14 12.51
N GLY A 148 -25.16 -57.93 12.71
CA GLY A 148 -25.07 -59.38 12.66
C GLY A 148 -24.13 -59.94 13.75
N PRO A 149 -23.38 -61.04 13.48
CA PRO A 149 -22.46 -61.64 14.46
C PRO A 149 -21.14 -60.86 14.64
N ASN A 150 -20.91 -59.79 13.89
CA ASN A 150 -19.60 -59.15 13.77
C ASN A 150 -19.67 -57.67 14.14
N ASP A 151 -19.22 -57.32 15.34
CA ASP A 151 -19.27 -55.95 15.86
C ASP A 151 -17.92 -55.24 15.66
N TYR A 152 -17.75 -54.65 14.48
CA TYR A 152 -16.56 -53.85 14.16
C TYR A 152 -16.65 -52.39 14.62
N TRP A 153 -17.81 -51.95 15.11
CA TRP A 153 -18.06 -50.55 15.44
C TRP A 153 -17.11 -50.01 16.51
N PRO A 154 -16.84 -50.71 17.64
CA PRO A 154 -15.87 -50.24 18.63
C PRO A 154 -14.47 -50.02 18.05
N THR A 155 -14.03 -50.89 17.14
CA THR A 155 -12.73 -50.73 16.45
C THR A 155 -12.72 -49.50 15.54
N ILE A 156 -13.83 -49.23 14.84
CA ILE A 156 -13.99 -48.03 14.01
C ILE A 156 -14.02 -46.77 14.88
N GLN A 157 -14.71 -46.79 16.02
CA GLN A 157 -14.78 -45.67 16.97
C GLN A 157 -13.40 -45.28 17.51
N VAL A 158 -12.54 -46.27 17.81
CA VAL A 158 -11.15 -46.03 18.21
C VAL A 158 -10.39 -45.32 17.08
N GLY A 159 -10.54 -45.77 15.83
CA GLY A 159 -9.94 -45.10 14.67
C GLY A 159 -10.44 -43.66 14.49
N LEU A 160 -11.76 -43.45 14.59
CA LEU A 160 -12.39 -42.14 14.49
C LEU A 160 -12.03 -41.19 15.64
N SER A 161 -11.69 -41.73 16.80
CA SER A 161 -11.25 -40.94 17.96
C SER A 161 -9.79 -40.48 17.85
N ASN A 162 -8.97 -41.15 17.03
CA ASN A 162 -7.56 -40.79 16.82
C ASN A 162 -7.35 -39.78 15.67
N LEU A 163 -8.20 -39.79 14.64
CA LEU A 163 -8.11 -38.87 13.50
C LEU A 163 -8.21 -37.37 13.85
N PRO A 164 -9.04 -36.93 14.83
CA PRO A 164 -9.11 -35.53 15.24
C PRO A 164 -7.76 -34.89 15.54
N VAL A 165 -6.82 -35.64 16.14
CA VAL A 165 -5.48 -35.11 16.48
C VAL A 165 -4.69 -34.72 15.23
N GLU A 166 -4.76 -35.53 14.17
CA GLU A 166 -4.09 -35.23 12.89
C GLU A 166 -4.77 -34.08 12.15
N ILE A 167 -6.11 -33.99 12.25
CA ILE A 167 -6.89 -32.91 11.65
C ILE A 167 -6.64 -31.57 12.35
N ASP A 168 -6.54 -31.57 13.69
CA ASP A 168 -6.18 -30.39 14.48
C ASP A 168 -4.78 -29.88 14.11
N ALA A 169 -3.80 -30.78 13.97
CA ALA A 169 -2.45 -30.42 13.51
C ALA A 169 -2.45 -29.76 12.11
N ILE A 170 -3.34 -30.19 11.20
CA ILE A 170 -3.52 -29.53 9.89
C ILE A 170 -4.16 -28.15 10.05
N SER A 171 -5.22 -28.05 10.86
CA SER A 171 -5.92 -26.80 11.16
C SER A 171 -4.98 -25.75 11.75
N GLU A 172 -4.13 -26.14 12.72
CA GLU A 172 -3.12 -25.28 13.34
C GLU A 172 -2.11 -24.77 12.31
N ARG A 173 -1.57 -25.66 11.46
CA ARG A 173 -0.62 -25.26 10.40
C ARG A 173 -1.22 -24.27 9.41
N ILE A 174 -2.49 -24.44 9.03
CA ILE A 174 -3.18 -23.50 8.13
C ILE A 174 -3.38 -22.15 8.84
N ASN A 175 -3.75 -22.16 10.12
CA ASN A 175 -3.90 -20.94 10.92
C ASN A 175 -2.59 -20.17 11.07
N GLU A 176 -1.47 -20.86 11.32
CA GLU A 176 -0.16 -20.23 11.35
C GLU A 176 0.23 -19.65 9.99
N GLN A 177 -0.04 -20.39 8.91
CA GLN A 177 0.25 -19.93 7.56
C GLN A 177 -0.55 -18.67 7.21
N TYR A 178 -1.84 -18.66 7.52
CA TYR A 178 -2.72 -17.50 7.39
C TYR A 178 -2.16 -16.27 8.12
N LYS A 179 -1.71 -16.44 9.37
CA LYS A 179 -1.13 -15.34 10.16
C LYS A 179 0.18 -14.83 9.54
N ARG A 180 1.08 -15.73 9.13
CA ARG A 180 2.35 -15.35 8.48
C ARG A 180 2.11 -14.60 7.16
N ASP A 181 1.17 -15.08 6.36
CA ASP A 181 0.82 -14.46 5.09
C ASP A 181 0.22 -13.06 5.31
N ASP A 182 -0.60 -12.89 6.35
CA ASP A 182 -1.17 -11.60 6.71
C ASP A 182 -0.15 -10.59 7.27
N GLU A 183 0.69 -11.02 8.20
CA GLU A 183 1.58 -10.11 8.93
C GLU A 183 2.88 -9.81 8.19
N VAL A 184 3.38 -10.76 7.40
CA VAL A 184 4.67 -10.63 6.74
C VAL A 184 4.47 -10.37 5.27
N ILE A 185 3.88 -11.31 4.54
CA ILE A 185 3.86 -11.25 3.07
C ILE A 185 3.01 -10.05 2.61
N ASN A 186 1.79 -9.94 3.11
CA ASN A 186 0.89 -8.85 2.75
C ASN A 186 1.47 -7.48 3.11
N ASP A 187 2.10 -7.34 4.29
CA ASP A 187 2.72 -6.07 4.70
C ASP A 187 3.89 -5.66 3.80
N HIS A 188 4.70 -6.60 3.28
CA HIS A 188 5.76 -6.29 2.33
C HIS A 188 5.22 -5.81 0.97
N PHE A 189 4.16 -6.45 0.47
CA PHE A 189 3.50 -6.02 -0.75
C PHE A 189 2.82 -4.66 -0.57
N ASP A 190 2.16 -4.43 0.58
CA ASP A 190 1.54 -3.15 0.90
C ASP A 190 2.59 -2.03 0.97
N LEU A 191 3.77 -2.28 1.58
CA LEU A 191 4.88 -1.31 1.59
C LEU A 191 5.33 -0.93 0.17
N LEU A 192 5.46 -1.92 -0.72
CA LEU A 192 5.87 -1.68 -2.11
C LEU A 192 4.79 -0.92 -2.90
N ILE A 193 3.52 -1.26 -2.70
CA ILE A 193 2.39 -0.56 -3.33
C ILE A 193 2.34 0.90 -2.85
N GLU A 194 2.47 1.14 -1.55
CA GLU A 194 2.49 2.48 -0.96
C GLU A 194 3.67 3.32 -1.52
N LEU A 195 4.85 2.71 -1.71
CA LEU A 195 6.00 3.37 -2.35
C LEU A 195 5.73 3.73 -3.82
N LEU A 196 5.19 2.79 -4.60
CA LEU A 196 4.85 3.00 -6.02
C LEU A 196 3.74 4.05 -6.17
N GLN A 197 2.77 4.07 -5.25
CA GLN A 197 1.74 5.10 -5.19
C GLN A 197 2.35 6.48 -4.92
N GLY A 198 3.26 6.58 -3.95
CA GLY A 198 4.00 7.81 -3.67
C GLY A 198 4.76 8.34 -4.89
N TYR A 199 5.44 7.46 -5.64
CA TYR A 199 6.11 7.84 -6.88
C TYR A 199 5.12 8.25 -7.97
N THR A 200 4.01 7.54 -8.12
CA THR A 200 2.96 7.90 -9.09
C THR A 200 2.42 9.30 -8.83
N ASP A 201 2.22 9.64 -7.56
CA ASP A 201 1.75 10.97 -7.16
C ASP A 201 2.82 12.05 -7.29
N LEU A 202 4.10 11.71 -7.11
CA LEU A 202 5.23 12.58 -7.44
C LEU A 202 5.26 12.89 -8.95
N CYS A 203 5.11 11.88 -9.81
CA CYS A 203 5.08 12.08 -11.25
C CYS A 203 3.94 13.01 -11.69
N LYS A 204 2.75 12.88 -11.09
CA LYS A 204 1.61 13.77 -11.39
C LYS A 204 1.91 15.21 -10.99
N ARG A 205 2.48 15.42 -9.79
CA ARG A 205 2.88 16.77 -9.33
C ARG A 205 3.93 17.40 -10.25
N PHE A 206 4.91 16.61 -10.68
CA PHE A 206 5.91 17.06 -11.65
C PHE A 206 5.28 17.44 -13.00
N ASP A 207 4.33 16.66 -13.49
CA ASP A 207 3.59 16.98 -14.72
C ASP A 207 2.79 18.27 -14.62
N ASP A 208 2.10 18.46 -13.51
CA ASP A 208 1.34 19.68 -13.26
C ASP A 208 2.26 20.90 -13.22
N ALA A 209 3.44 20.78 -12.59
CA ALA A 209 4.46 21.82 -12.57
C ALA A 209 5.00 22.16 -13.97
N LEU A 210 5.35 21.14 -14.77
CA LEU A 210 5.79 21.32 -16.16
C LEU A 210 4.73 22.03 -17.01
N GLN A 211 3.46 21.69 -16.85
CA GLN A 211 2.38 22.36 -17.58
C GLN A 211 2.25 23.84 -17.19
N ILE A 212 2.48 24.18 -15.93
CA ILE A 212 2.47 25.57 -15.46
C ILE A 212 3.62 26.35 -16.09
N GLU A 213 4.83 25.78 -16.10
CA GLU A 213 6.02 26.38 -16.69
C GLU A 213 5.84 26.61 -18.20
N GLN A 214 5.37 25.59 -18.94
CA GLN A 214 5.10 25.72 -20.38
C GLN A 214 4.08 26.82 -20.68
N LYS A 215 3.03 26.95 -19.87
CA LYS A 215 2.04 28.04 -20.00
C LYS A 215 2.67 29.41 -19.72
N ALA A 216 3.60 29.51 -18.78
CA ALA A 216 4.31 30.75 -18.47
C ALA A 216 5.22 31.18 -19.63
N ILE A 217 6.01 30.23 -20.19
CA ILE A 217 6.87 30.46 -21.36
C ILE A 217 6.04 30.92 -22.58
N GLN A 218 4.92 30.25 -22.86
CA GLN A 218 4.03 30.64 -23.97
C GLN A 218 3.48 32.07 -23.79
N LYS A 219 3.11 32.46 -22.57
CA LYS A 219 2.66 33.83 -22.27
C LYS A 219 3.78 34.85 -22.47
N ALA A 220 4.99 34.57 -21.98
CA ALA A 220 6.15 35.43 -22.16
C ALA A 220 6.51 35.63 -23.64
N ASN A 221 6.52 34.54 -24.43
CA ASN A 221 6.76 34.59 -25.87
C ASN A 221 5.71 35.42 -26.62
N ASN A 222 4.43 35.30 -26.22
CA ASN A 222 3.35 36.08 -26.81
C ASN A 222 3.41 37.57 -26.43
N GLN A 223 3.89 37.90 -25.23
CA GLN A 223 4.13 39.28 -24.80
C GLN A 223 5.30 39.89 -25.55
N GLN A 224 6.42 39.16 -25.71
CA GLN A 224 7.55 39.60 -26.52
C GLN A 224 7.14 39.89 -27.97
N LYS A 225 6.41 38.97 -28.62
CA LYS A 225 5.90 39.18 -29.99
C LYS A 225 4.99 40.41 -30.13
N ARG A 226 4.22 40.74 -29.08
CA ARG A 226 3.36 41.94 -29.05
C ARG A 226 4.17 43.22 -28.86
N SER A 227 5.22 43.21 -28.04
CA SER A 227 6.11 44.37 -27.89
C SER A 227 6.94 44.64 -29.15
N SER A 228 7.42 43.60 -29.85
CA SER A 228 8.19 43.75 -31.09
C SER A 228 7.36 44.33 -32.24
N THR A 229 6.08 43.97 -32.32
CA THR A 229 5.17 44.47 -33.36
C THR A 229 4.69 45.91 -33.08
N ALA A 230 4.64 46.33 -31.82
CA ALA A 230 4.28 47.71 -31.44
C ALA A 230 5.41 48.73 -31.73
N THR A 231 6.68 48.34 -31.62
CA THR A 231 7.82 49.21 -31.92
C THR A 231 7.99 49.52 -33.41
N ASP A 232 7.59 48.60 -34.29
CA ASP A 232 7.65 48.81 -35.74
C ASP A 232 6.54 49.74 -36.27
N THR A 233 5.41 49.82 -35.58
CA THR A 233 4.31 50.72 -35.97
C THR A 233 4.47 52.17 -35.52
N SER A 234 5.35 52.45 -34.55
CA SER A 234 5.58 53.81 -34.03
C SER A 234 6.71 54.57 -34.75
N SER A 235 7.34 53.96 -35.76
CA SER A 235 8.47 54.53 -36.53
C SER A 235 8.09 54.94 -37.97
N LYS A 236 6.81 55.22 -38.25
CA LYS A 236 6.32 55.74 -39.53
C LYS A 236 5.61 57.07 -39.37
#